data_AF-A0A7W9Z7L6-F1
#
_entry.id   AF-A0A7W9Z7L6-F1
#
_cell.length_a   1.000
_cell.length_b   1.000
_cell.length_c   1.000
_cell.angle_alpha   90.00
_cell.angle_beta   90.00
_cell.angle_gamma   90.00
#
_symmetry.space_group_name_H-M   'P 1'
#
loop_
_entity.id
_entity.type
_entity.pdbx_description
1 polymer ?
#
loop_
_entity_poly.entity_id
_entity_poly.type
_entity_poly.pdbx_seq_one_letter_code
_entity_poly.pdbx_strand_id
1 'polypeptide(L)'
;MNMHGRRAGYAVCVIATLLITNSVQAQSTTATPSKTQQTKTAPPADEADALFTRWDTDHNGALSPAEFRAGWHQLQATAELRRLHEQFVAMDADKNGCLNAAEYAHLTLIKNAGASAPPMSMFDTEKNQCLDFKEYVNVVDYMLKQAHK
;
A
#
# COMPACT_ATOMS: atom_id res chain seq x y z
N MET A 1 52.12 -47.05 -7.39
CA MET A 1 52.12 -46.06 -6.29
C MET A 1 50.87 -46.31 -5.46
N ASN A 2 51.03 -46.96 -4.32
CA ASN A 2 51.09 -46.31 -3.00
C ASN A 2 49.84 -45.49 -2.67
N MET A 3 49.14 -45.66 -1.56
CA MET A 3 48.95 -46.72 -0.57
C MET A 3 48.20 -46.00 0.57
N HIS A 4 47.08 -46.58 1.01
CA HIS A 4 46.55 -46.50 2.39
C HIS A 4 46.09 -45.11 2.92
N GLY A 5 45.09 -45.01 3.81
CA GLY A 5 44.51 -46.07 4.63
C GLY A 5 43.20 -45.64 5.27
N ARG A 6 42.32 -46.64 5.35
CA ARG A 6 41.20 -46.76 6.28
C ARG A 6 41.68 -46.67 7.73
N ARG A 7 40.80 -46.24 8.64
CA ARG A 7 40.49 -46.82 9.97
C ARG A 7 39.35 -46.01 10.60
N ALA A 8 38.19 -46.63 10.89
CA ALA A 8 37.90 -47.37 12.13
C ALA A 8 37.93 -46.43 13.35
N GLY A 9 36.95 -46.38 14.25
CA GLY A 9 35.80 -47.23 14.46
C GLY A 9 34.93 -46.67 15.60
N TYR A 10 33.85 -47.37 15.89
CA TYR A 10 33.00 -47.18 17.06
C TYR A 10 33.75 -47.58 18.34
N ALA A 11 33.74 -46.69 19.34
CA ALA A 11 34.09 -46.90 20.75
C ALA A 11 34.04 -45.50 21.41
N VAL A 12 33.54 -45.22 22.60
CA VAL A 12 33.16 -46.02 23.76
C VAL A 12 32.31 -45.11 24.66
N CYS A 13 31.29 -45.69 25.28
CA CYS A 13 30.51 -45.09 26.35
C CYS A 13 31.31 -45.16 27.65
N VAL A 14 31.68 -44.03 28.29
CA VAL A 14 32.03 -44.02 29.73
C VAL A 14 31.52 -42.73 30.38
N ILE A 15 30.96 -42.97 31.56
CA ILE A 15 30.12 -42.14 32.41
C ILE A 15 31.00 -41.63 33.57
N ALA A 16 30.65 -40.47 34.14
CA ALA A 16 30.96 -40.04 35.52
C ALA A 16 32.44 -39.68 35.82
N THR A 17 32.83 -38.68 36.61
CA THR A 17 32.22 -37.64 37.48
C THR A 17 33.39 -36.77 38.02
N LEU A 18 33.06 -35.67 38.74
CA LEU A 18 33.87 -34.88 39.70
C LEU A 18 34.77 -33.76 39.14
N LEU A 19 34.84 -32.51 39.65
CA LEU A 19 34.09 -31.70 40.64
C LEU A 19 34.78 -30.29 40.73
N ILE A 20 34.02 -29.22 41.10
CA ILE A 20 34.45 -27.93 41.76
C ILE A 20 34.94 -26.79 40.80
N THR A 21 34.54 -25.50 40.80
CA THR A 21 33.80 -24.54 41.68
C THR A 21 33.35 -23.28 40.89
N ASN A 22 32.29 -22.59 41.41
CA ASN A 22 31.96 -21.14 41.34
C ASN A 22 31.80 -20.47 39.96
N SER A 23 30.72 -19.75 39.61
CA SER A 23 30.06 -18.64 40.33
C SER A 23 28.71 -18.29 39.69
N VAL A 24 27.83 -17.68 40.48
CA VAL A 24 26.52 -17.13 40.14
C VAL A 24 26.53 -16.15 38.96
N GLN A 25 25.58 -16.29 38.02
CA GLN A 25 24.83 -15.15 37.48
C GLN A 25 23.43 -15.60 37.04
N ALA A 26 22.42 -15.14 37.77
CA ALA A 26 21.02 -15.22 37.39
C ALA A 26 20.71 -14.14 36.35
N GLN A 27 20.14 -14.52 35.21
CA GLN A 27 19.22 -13.66 34.46
C GLN A 27 18.10 -14.53 33.90
N SER A 28 16.95 -14.41 34.55
CA SER A 28 15.66 -14.81 34.02
C SER A 28 15.37 -13.98 32.77
N THR A 29 15.15 -14.61 31.62
CA THR A 29 14.38 -13.99 30.54
C THR A 29 13.27 -14.93 30.10
N THR A 30 12.07 -14.44 30.38
CA THR A 30 10.76 -14.91 29.98
C THR A 30 10.52 -14.77 28.48
N ALA A 31 9.65 -15.65 27.98
CA ALA A 31 8.77 -15.50 26.82
C ALA A 31 9.38 -15.55 25.40
N THR A 32 9.28 -16.74 24.80
CA THR A 32 8.87 -16.88 23.40
C THR A 32 7.35 -16.62 23.34
N PRO A 33 6.85 -15.82 22.37
CA PRO A 33 6.45 -16.45 21.11
C PRO A 33 6.97 -15.71 19.88
N SER A 34 7.39 -16.53 18.93
CA SER A 34 7.78 -16.18 17.57
C SER A 34 6.80 -15.20 16.93
N LYS A 35 7.31 -14.01 16.57
CA LYS A 35 6.63 -13.11 15.64
C LYS A 35 6.74 -13.73 14.25
N THR A 36 5.69 -14.42 13.84
CA THR A 36 5.49 -14.87 12.46
C THR A 36 5.65 -13.67 11.53
N GLN A 37 6.57 -13.82 10.58
CA GLN A 37 6.78 -12.93 9.46
C GLN A 37 5.45 -12.69 8.74
N GLN A 38 4.96 -11.46 8.80
CA GLN A 38 4.01 -10.93 7.83
C GLN A 38 4.73 -9.85 7.04
N THR A 39 5.31 -10.26 5.91
CA THR A 39 5.81 -9.37 4.87
C THR A 39 4.60 -8.78 4.15
N LYS A 40 3.95 -7.81 4.79
CA LYS A 40 3.08 -6.85 4.12
C LYS A 40 3.81 -5.53 4.27
N THR A 41 4.28 -4.97 3.16
CA THR A 41 5.05 -3.74 3.07
C THR A 41 4.37 -2.65 3.89
N ALA A 42 4.81 -2.49 5.14
CA ALA A 42 4.39 -1.40 5.99
C ALA A 42 5.08 -0.14 5.44
N PRO A 43 4.41 1.03 5.45
CA PRO A 43 5.10 2.28 5.23
C PRO A 43 6.36 2.34 6.12
N PRO A 44 7.45 2.99 5.68
CA PRO A 44 8.58 3.24 6.56
C PRO A 44 8.07 3.79 7.89
N ALA A 45 8.64 3.34 9.01
CA ALA A 45 8.09 3.57 10.36
C ALA A 45 7.71 5.04 10.59
N ASP A 46 8.50 5.97 10.06
CA ASP A 46 8.26 7.42 10.11
C ASP A 46 6.94 7.88 9.46
N GLU A 47 6.51 7.24 8.37
CA GLU A 47 5.25 7.57 7.70
C GLU A 47 4.04 6.98 8.44
N ALA A 48 4.19 5.78 9.01
CA ALA A 48 3.15 5.17 9.83
C ALA A 48 2.91 5.98 11.12
N ASP A 49 3.98 6.44 11.77
CA ASP A 49 3.92 7.27 12.98
C ASP A 49 3.32 8.66 12.70
N ALA A 50 3.68 9.27 11.55
CA ALA A 50 3.08 10.53 11.10
C ALA A 50 1.58 10.39 10.78
N LEU A 51 1.18 9.28 10.14
CA LEU A 51 -0.22 8.98 9.86
C LEU A 51 -1.01 8.74 11.14
N PHE A 52 -0.44 8.00 12.08
CA PHE A 52 -1.04 7.74 13.39
C PHE A 52 -1.28 9.05 14.14
N THR A 53 -0.25 9.90 14.25
CA THR A 53 -0.34 11.20 14.93
C THR A 53 -1.38 12.11 14.28
N ARG A 54 -1.54 12.04 12.95
CA ARG A 54 -2.55 12.83 12.24
C ARG A 54 -3.98 12.34 12.48
N TRP A 55 -4.17 11.05 12.76
CA TRP A 55 -5.49 10.44 12.93
C TRP A 55 -5.94 10.37 14.39
N ASP A 56 -5.00 10.33 15.32
CA ASP A 56 -5.21 10.42 16.76
C ASP A 56 -5.56 11.88 17.12
N THR A 57 -6.83 12.21 16.99
CA THR A 57 -7.35 13.59 17.13
C THR A 57 -7.47 14.03 18.57
N ASP A 58 -7.69 13.09 19.48
CA ASP A 58 -7.70 13.37 20.92
C ASP A 58 -6.31 13.24 21.57
N HIS A 59 -5.30 12.82 20.78
CA HIS A 59 -3.90 12.68 21.18
C HIS A 59 -3.70 11.75 22.37
N ASN A 60 -4.55 10.73 22.50
CA ASN A 60 -4.51 9.80 23.62
C ASN A 60 -3.47 8.66 23.42
N GLY A 61 -2.83 8.60 22.25
CA GLY A 61 -1.85 7.57 21.90
C GLY A 61 -2.47 6.28 21.37
N ALA A 62 -3.77 6.28 21.02
CA ALA A 62 -4.51 5.16 20.46
C ALA A 62 -5.59 5.64 19.48
N LEU A 63 -5.70 4.99 18.32
CA LEU A 63 -6.81 5.28 17.40
C LEU A 63 -8.09 4.59 17.87
N SER A 64 -9.10 5.38 18.19
CA SER A 64 -10.45 4.87 18.36
C SER A 64 -11.00 4.31 17.04
N PRO A 65 -12.02 3.43 17.07
CA PRO A 65 -12.66 2.94 15.84
C PRO A 65 -13.24 4.05 14.96
N ALA A 66 -13.62 5.19 15.54
CA ALA A 66 -14.12 6.35 14.82
C ALA A 66 -12.99 7.06 14.06
N GLU A 67 -11.88 7.34 14.75
CA GLU A 67 -10.68 7.96 14.17
C GLU A 67 -10.06 7.11 13.07
N PHE A 68 -9.90 5.81 13.33
CA PHE A 68 -9.40 4.87 12.33
C PHE A 68 -10.28 4.86 11.08
N ARG A 69 -11.60 4.80 11.24
CA ARG A 69 -12.54 4.80 10.11
C ARG A 69 -12.48 6.11 9.33
N ALA A 70 -12.48 7.25 10.03
CA ALA A 70 -12.38 8.56 9.40
C ALA A 70 -11.07 8.71 8.62
N GLY A 71 -9.95 8.38 9.25
CA GLY A 71 -8.63 8.40 8.62
C GLY A 71 -8.53 7.46 7.43
N TRP A 72 -9.08 6.25 7.54
CA TRP A 72 -9.11 5.26 6.46
C TRP A 72 -9.92 5.75 5.25
N HIS A 73 -11.11 6.31 5.47
CA HIS A 73 -11.92 6.88 4.39
C HIS A 73 -11.21 8.06 3.71
N GLN A 74 -10.57 8.92 4.50
CA GLN A 74 -9.79 10.02 3.95
C GLN A 74 -8.60 9.53 3.13
N LEU A 75 -7.89 8.50 3.61
CA LEU A 75 -6.79 7.90 2.86
C LEU A 75 -7.27 7.31 1.54
N GLN A 76 -8.38 6.56 1.54
CA GLN A 76 -8.99 6.04 0.33
C GLN A 76 -9.36 7.17 -0.64
N ALA A 77 -10.05 8.21 -0.18
CA ALA A 77 -10.40 9.36 -1.01
C ALA A 77 -9.16 10.04 -1.63
N THR A 78 -8.09 10.22 -0.85
CA THR A 78 -6.84 10.79 -1.36
C THR A 78 -6.12 9.87 -2.35
N ALA A 79 -6.16 8.56 -2.13
CA ALA A 79 -5.57 7.58 -3.04
C ALA A 79 -6.33 7.53 -4.37
N GLU A 80 -7.66 7.57 -4.33
CA GLU A 80 -8.49 7.64 -5.54
C GLU A 80 -8.25 8.95 -6.30
N LEU A 81 -8.26 10.12 -5.63
CA LEU A 81 -7.93 11.39 -6.26
C LEU A 81 -6.55 11.39 -6.93
N ARG A 82 -5.54 10.79 -6.27
CA ARG A 82 -4.20 10.66 -6.84
C ARG A 82 -4.21 9.79 -8.10
N ARG A 83 -4.88 8.64 -8.06
CA ARG A 83 -5.02 7.75 -9.22
C ARG A 83 -5.71 8.44 -10.39
N LEU A 84 -6.80 9.17 -10.13
CA LEU A 84 -7.50 9.94 -11.14
C LEU A 84 -6.59 11.01 -11.74
N HIS A 85 -5.80 11.69 -10.91
CA HIS A 85 -4.84 12.70 -11.40
C HIS A 85 -3.73 12.07 -12.24
N GLU A 86 -3.17 10.93 -11.83
CA GLU A 86 -2.19 10.19 -12.63
C GLU A 86 -2.76 9.76 -13.99
N GLN A 87 -4.02 9.30 -14.01
CA GLN A 87 -4.72 8.95 -15.26
C GLN A 87 -4.95 10.17 -16.15
N PHE A 88 -5.35 11.29 -15.56
CA PHE A 88 -5.53 12.55 -16.27
C PHE A 88 -4.22 13.00 -16.94
N VAL A 89 -3.13 13.06 -16.18
CA VAL A 89 -1.80 13.44 -16.69
C VAL A 89 -1.28 12.47 -17.74
N ALA A 90 -1.60 11.18 -17.62
CA ALA A 90 -1.21 10.18 -18.63
C ALA A 90 -1.97 10.34 -19.96
N MET A 91 -3.14 10.98 -19.94
CA MET A 91 -4.01 11.16 -21.11
C MET A 91 -3.83 12.53 -21.76
N ASP A 92 -3.45 13.55 -20.98
CA ASP A 92 -3.03 14.87 -21.43
C ASP A 92 -1.67 14.75 -22.17
N ALA A 93 -1.75 14.47 -23.46
CA ALA A 93 -0.60 14.09 -24.27
C ALA A 93 0.27 15.31 -24.61
N ASP A 94 -0.37 16.46 -24.81
CA ASP A 94 0.31 17.74 -25.07
C ASP A 94 0.72 18.49 -23.79
N LYS A 95 0.26 18.01 -22.62
CA LYS A 95 0.58 18.54 -21.27
C LYS A 95 0.10 19.97 -21.08
N ASN A 96 -1.01 20.33 -21.71
CA ASN A 96 -1.58 21.66 -21.61
C ASN A 96 -2.42 21.85 -20.33
N GLY A 97 -2.63 20.79 -19.55
CA GLY A 97 -3.40 20.80 -18.31
C GLY A 97 -4.89 20.53 -18.48
N CYS A 98 -5.33 20.07 -19.65
CA CYS A 98 -6.71 19.68 -19.91
C CYS A 98 -6.81 18.61 -21.02
N LEU A 99 -7.96 17.94 -21.09
CA LEU A 99 -8.25 16.95 -22.13
C LEU A 99 -9.09 17.58 -23.23
N ASN A 100 -8.54 17.64 -24.43
CA ASN A 100 -9.31 18.02 -25.61
C ASN A 100 -10.20 16.86 -26.11
N ALA A 101 -11.01 17.11 -27.13
CA ALA A 101 -11.94 16.11 -27.68
C ALA A 101 -11.25 14.82 -28.16
N ALA A 102 -10.05 14.92 -28.73
CA ALA A 102 -9.30 13.77 -29.21
C ALA A 102 -8.78 12.94 -28.03
N GLU A 103 -8.22 13.58 -27.01
CA GLU A 103 -7.72 12.90 -25.81
C GLU A 103 -8.87 12.26 -25.01
N TYR A 104 -9.99 12.97 -24.88
CA TYR A 104 -11.20 12.47 -24.24
C TYR A 104 -11.73 11.18 -24.89
N ALA A 105 -11.81 11.14 -26.22
CA ALA A 105 -12.24 9.95 -26.95
C ALA A 105 -11.28 8.75 -26.76
N HIS A 106 -10.03 9.02 -26.36
CA HIS A 106 -9.04 7.99 -26.13
C HIS A 106 -9.09 7.39 -24.72
N LEU A 107 -9.84 7.98 -23.78
CA LEU A 107 -10.05 7.45 -22.44
C LEU A 107 -10.61 6.04 -22.50
N THR A 108 -9.98 5.11 -21.77
CA THR A 108 -10.44 3.72 -21.67
C THR A 108 -11.89 3.62 -21.18
N LEU A 109 -12.29 4.49 -20.24
CA LEU A 109 -13.66 4.57 -19.72
C LEU A 109 -14.66 4.93 -20.83
N ILE A 110 -14.30 5.86 -21.71
CA ILE A 110 -15.12 6.30 -22.84
C ILE A 110 -15.17 5.24 -23.93
N LYS A 111 -14.03 4.64 -24.28
CA LYS A 111 -13.94 3.51 -25.22
C LYS A 111 -14.79 2.32 -24.78
N ASN A 112 -14.76 1.99 -23.49
CA ASN A 112 -15.52 0.87 -22.93
C ASN A 112 -17.03 1.16 -22.87
N ALA A 113 -17.42 2.42 -22.65
CA ALA A 113 -18.83 2.81 -22.61
C ALA A 113 -19.48 2.91 -24.00
N GLY A 114 -18.69 3.15 -25.06
CA GLY A 114 -19.17 3.15 -26.44
C GLY A 114 -20.34 4.12 -26.64
N ALA A 115 -21.49 3.62 -27.09
CA ALA A 115 -22.70 4.43 -27.32
C ALA A 115 -23.28 5.07 -26.04
N SER A 116 -22.95 4.53 -24.87
CA SER A 116 -23.36 5.09 -23.57
C SER A 116 -22.38 6.14 -23.05
N ALA A 117 -21.28 6.40 -23.77
CA ALA A 117 -20.32 7.40 -23.38
C ALA A 117 -20.97 8.80 -23.44
N PRO A 118 -20.88 9.58 -22.36
CA PRO A 118 -21.39 10.93 -22.37
C PRO A 118 -20.50 11.83 -23.25
N PRO A 119 -21.06 12.87 -23.88
CA PRO A 119 -20.25 13.81 -24.63
C PRO A 119 -19.42 14.70 -23.69
N MET A 120 -18.20 15.06 -24.07
CA MET A 120 -17.33 15.95 -23.26
C MET A 120 -18.02 17.28 -22.91
N SER A 121 -18.85 17.79 -23.82
CA SER A 121 -19.56 19.07 -23.68
C SER A 121 -20.60 19.07 -22.57
N MET A 122 -20.97 17.90 -22.06
CA MET A 122 -21.81 17.77 -20.86
C MET A 122 -21.07 18.21 -19.59
N PHE A 123 -19.73 18.15 -19.60
CA PHE A 123 -18.89 18.41 -18.43
C PHE A 123 -18.02 19.66 -18.57
N ASP A 124 -17.76 20.10 -19.81
CA ASP A 124 -17.11 21.38 -20.15
C ASP A 124 -18.03 22.56 -19.80
N THR A 125 -17.90 23.03 -18.56
CA THR A 125 -18.75 24.03 -17.93
C THR A 125 -18.48 25.41 -18.49
N GLU A 126 -17.21 25.76 -18.67
CA GLU A 126 -16.75 27.01 -19.25
C GLU A 126 -16.80 27.05 -20.79
N LYS A 127 -17.06 25.91 -21.45
CA LYS A 127 -17.17 25.78 -22.92
C LYS A 127 -15.90 26.14 -23.65
N ASN A 128 -14.75 25.81 -23.07
CA ASN A 128 -13.43 26.09 -23.62
C ASN A 128 -12.91 24.93 -24.51
N GLN A 129 -13.71 23.86 -24.69
CA GLN A 129 -13.36 22.65 -25.43
C GLN A 129 -12.20 21.85 -24.80
N CYS A 130 -12.02 21.97 -23.50
CA CYS A 130 -10.82 21.56 -22.78
C CYS A 130 -11.24 21.15 -21.36
N LEU A 131 -11.31 19.84 -21.10
CA LEU A 131 -11.74 19.32 -19.81
C LEU A 131 -10.60 19.43 -18.80
N ASP A 132 -10.75 20.31 -17.81
CA ASP A 132 -9.80 20.40 -16.71
C ASP A 132 -9.89 19.16 -15.77
N PHE A 133 -9.00 19.08 -14.78
CA PHE A 133 -9.01 17.96 -13.84
C PHE A 133 -10.32 17.83 -13.06
N LYS A 134 -10.93 18.95 -12.65
CA LYS A 134 -12.18 18.96 -11.89
C LYS A 134 -13.33 18.44 -12.76
N GLU A 135 -13.39 18.85 -14.02
CA GLU A 135 -14.40 18.39 -14.98
C GLU A 135 -14.20 16.92 -15.34
N TYR A 136 -12.95 16.47 -15.49
CA TYR A 136 -12.61 15.06 -15.67
C TYR A 136 -13.11 14.19 -14.50
N VAL A 137 -12.93 14.63 -13.25
CA VAL A 137 -13.47 13.90 -12.08
C VAL A 137 -14.99 13.74 -12.16
N ASN A 138 -15.71 14.76 -12.66
CA ASN A 138 -17.17 14.68 -12.86
C ASN A 138 -17.55 13.64 -13.93
N VAL A 139 -16.77 13.51 -15.00
CA VAL A 139 -16.96 12.45 -16.01
C VAL A 139 -16.84 11.08 -15.34
N VAL A 140 -15.79 10.86 -14.56
CA VAL A 140 -15.54 9.57 -13.91
C VAL A 140 -16.63 9.24 -12.89
N ASP A 141 -17.03 10.20 -12.05
CA ASP A 141 -18.12 10.04 -11.09
C ASP A 141 -19.45 9.69 -11.79
N TYR A 142 -19.78 10.38 -12.89
CA TYR A 142 -20.97 10.08 -13.68
C TYR A 142 -20.93 8.65 -14.25
N MET A 143 -19.79 8.22 -14.78
CA MET A 143 -19.62 6.89 -15.37
C MET A 143 -19.69 5.78 -14.32
N LEU A 144 -19.12 5.98 -13.14
CA LEU A 144 -19.24 5.04 -12.02
C LEU A 144 -20.70 4.91 -11.58
N LYS A 145 -21.44 6.02 -11.47
CA LYS A 145 -22.87 6.00 -11.14
C LYS A 145 -23.72 5.30 -12.20
N GLN A 146 -23.35 5.40 -13.48
CA GLN A 146 -24.03 4.72 -14.58
C GLN A 146 -23.73 3.22 -14.62
N ALA A 147 -22.51 2.80 -14.25
CA ALA A 147 -22.12 1.39 -14.22
C ALA A 147 -22.82 0.56 -13.12
N HIS A 148 -23.40 1.22 -12.10
CA HIS A 148 -24.12 0.59 -11.00
C HIS A 148 -25.65 0.56 -11.18
N LYS A 149 -26.18 0.95 -12.34
CA LYS A 149 -27.60 0.82 -12.70
C LYS A 149 -27.84 -0.42 -13.55
#